data_AF-A0A1X0Y7Z1-F1
#
_entry.id   AF-A0A1X0Y7Z1-F1
#
_cell.length_a   1.000
_cell.length_b   1.000
_cell.length_c   1.000
_cell.angle_alpha   90.00
_cell.angle_beta   90.00
_cell.angle_gamma   90.00
#
_symmetry.space_group_name_H-M   'P 1'
#
loop_
_entity.id
_entity.type
_entity.pdbx_description
1 polymer ?
#
loop_
_entity_poly.entity_id
_entity_poly.type
_entity_poly.pdbx_seq_one_letter_code
_entity_poly.pdbx_strand_id
1 'polypeptide(L)'
;MQLPQRLARFNRHVTNPIQRLWAGWAPAYAIIEHTGRKSGKQFRTPVSAFEATVDGKPAIAVLLTYGPDRDWLKNLKAAGGGQMRRHGKTFGISAPQIVSRDEAAAQVSNGVRRVFARLPFEQAALFTKTG
;
A
#
# COMPACT_ATOMS: atom_id res chain seq x y z
N MET A 1 -24.36 -3.76 11.04
CA MET A 1 -23.78 -4.79 10.16
C MET A 1 -22.54 -5.36 10.82
N GLN A 2 -22.44 -6.68 11.02
CA GLN A 2 -21.26 -7.32 11.60
C GLN A 2 -20.27 -7.69 10.49
N LEU A 3 -18.99 -7.35 10.66
CA LEU A 3 -17.95 -7.72 9.70
C LEU A 3 -17.74 -9.25 9.70
N PRO A 4 -17.52 -9.90 8.55
CA PRO A 4 -17.28 -11.34 8.48
C PRO A 4 -16.09 -11.76 9.36
N GLN A 5 -16.21 -12.87 10.10
CA GLN A 5 -15.18 -13.27 11.09
C GLN A 5 -13.78 -13.48 10.49
N ARG A 6 -13.66 -13.86 9.22
CA ARG A 6 -12.37 -13.95 8.52
C ARG A 6 -11.74 -12.58 8.31
N LEU A 7 -12.55 -11.58 7.99
CA LEU A 7 -12.12 -10.20 7.86
C LEU A 7 -11.75 -9.64 9.24
N ALA A 8 -12.53 -9.94 10.29
CA ALA A 8 -12.19 -9.56 11.66
C ALA A 8 -10.89 -10.19 12.16
N ARG A 9 -10.61 -11.46 11.81
CA ARG A 9 -9.33 -12.13 12.15
C ARG A 9 -8.14 -11.53 11.41
N PHE A 10 -8.30 -11.25 10.12
CA PHE A 10 -7.29 -10.54 9.33
C PHE A 10 -7.04 -9.12 9.87
N ASN A 11 -8.12 -8.37 10.15
CA ASN A 11 -8.07 -7.01 10.71
C ASN A 11 -7.42 -6.99 12.11
N ARG A 12 -7.68 -8.00 12.95
CA ARG A 12 -7.06 -8.11 14.28
C ARG A 12 -5.55 -8.35 14.23
N HIS A 13 -5.04 -9.06 13.22
CA HIS A 13 -3.61 -9.38 13.11
C HIS A 13 -2.84 -8.38 12.26
N VAL A 14 -3.51 -7.69 11.33
CA VAL A 14 -2.91 -6.73 10.40
C VAL A 14 -3.21 -5.30 10.84
N THR A 15 -4.48 -4.99 11.03
CA THR A 15 -4.96 -3.61 11.19
C THR A 15 -4.90 -3.13 12.64
N ASN A 16 -5.19 -3.95 13.66
CA ASN A 16 -5.14 -3.52 15.06
C ASN A 16 -3.74 -3.10 15.55
N PRO A 17 -2.64 -3.81 15.20
CA PRO A 17 -1.29 -3.36 15.55
C PRO A 17 -0.89 -2.08 14.81
N ILE A 18 -1.28 -1.98 13.53
CA ILE A 18 -1.06 -0.78 12.70
C ILE A 18 -1.86 0.39 13.29
N GLN A 19 -3.16 0.25 13.54
CA GLN A 19 -4.03 1.27 14.12
C GLN A 19 -3.53 1.80 15.47
N ARG A 20 -2.92 0.97 16.31
CA ARG A 20 -2.29 1.42 17.57
C ARG A 20 -1.11 2.36 17.35
N LEU A 21 -0.33 2.19 16.27
CA LEU A 21 0.76 3.10 15.90
C LEU A 21 0.25 4.45 15.34
N TRP A 22 -1.04 4.52 14.97
CA TRP A 22 -1.64 5.63 14.23
C TRP A 22 -2.87 6.25 14.90
N ALA A 23 -3.19 5.89 16.14
CA ALA A 23 -4.45 6.23 16.80
C ALA A 23 -4.73 7.76 16.93
N GLY A 24 -3.75 8.62 16.60
CA GLY A 24 -3.90 10.08 16.51
C GLY A 24 -3.68 10.70 15.11
N TRP A 25 -3.35 9.93 14.07
CA TRP A 25 -3.13 10.42 12.71
C TRP A 25 -3.62 9.38 11.70
N ALA A 26 -4.72 9.64 10.98
CA ALA A 26 -5.28 8.67 10.04
C ALA A 26 -4.38 8.54 8.78
N PRO A 27 -3.68 7.41 8.58
CA PRO A 27 -2.99 7.18 7.32
C PRO A 27 -4.03 6.85 6.25
N ALA A 28 -3.82 7.32 5.03
CA ALA A 28 -4.76 7.06 3.95
C ALA A 28 -4.77 5.57 3.59
N TYR A 29 -5.86 4.88 3.94
CA TYR A 29 -6.06 3.47 3.60
C TYR A 29 -6.44 3.31 2.13
N ALA A 30 -5.87 2.29 1.48
CA ALA A 30 -6.24 1.84 0.16
C ALA A 30 -6.37 0.31 0.13
N ILE A 31 -7.07 -0.22 -0.88
CA ILE A 31 -7.14 -1.65 -1.16
C ILE A 31 -6.40 -1.91 -2.46
N ILE A 32 -5.42 -2.80 -2.44
CA ILE A 32 -4.79 -3.36 -3.63
C ILE A 32 -5.59 -4.59 -4.06
N GLU A 33 -6.02 -4.62 -5.30
CA GLU A 33 -6.59 -5.78 -5.96
C GLU A 33 -5.53 -6.43 -6.85
N HIS A 34 -5.25 -7.72 -6.62
CA HIS A 34 -4.21 -8.47 -7.32
C HIS A 34 -4.65 -9.91 -7.60
N THR A 35 -4.04 -10.52 -8.61
CA THR A 35 -4.32 -11.90 -9.01
C THR A 35 -3.22 -12.83 -8.53
N GLY A 36 -3.59 -13.90 -7.82
CA GLY A 36 -2.65 -14.89 -7.34
C GLY A 36 -1.90 -15.57 -8.47
N ARG A 37 -0.57 -15.37 -8.56
CA ARG A 37 0.25 -15.92 -9.66
C ARG A 37 0.21 -17.45 -9.82
N LYS A 38 -0.11 -18.17 -8.73
CA LYS A 38 -0.24 -19.64 -8.73
C LYS A 38 -1.68 -20.13 -8.87
N SER A 39 -2.66 -19.35 -8.40
CA SER A 39 -4.05 -19.80 -8.25
C SER A 39 -5.03 -19.12 -9.20
N GLY A 40 -4.63 -18.04 -9.86
CA GLY A 40 -5.50 -17.19 -10.68
C GLY A 40 -6.59 -16.45 -9.89
N LYS A 41 -6.67 -16.64 -8.56
CA LYS A 41 -7.74 -16.06 -7.73
C LYS A 41 -7.49 -14.57 -7.51
N GLN A 42 -8.55 -13.78 -7.52
CA GLN A 42 -8.49 -12.38 -7.12
C GLN A 42 -8.40 -12.25 -5.60
N PHE A 43 -7.53 -11.36 -5.16
CA PHE A 43 -7.30 -11.04 -3.76
C PHE A 43 -7.37 -9.53 -3.54
N ARG A 44 -7.77 -9.16 -2.33
CA ARG A 44 -7.84 -7.76 -1.87
C ARG A 44 -7.00 -7.60 -0.63
N THR A 45 -6.07 -6.67 -0.66
CA THR A 45 -5.13 -6.42 0.45
C THR A 45 -5.21 -4.96 0.87
N PRO A 46 -5.66 -4.66 2.10
CA PRO A 46 -5.63 -3.30 2.62
C PRO A 46 -4.18 -2.89 2.92
N VAL A 47 -3.83 -1.67 2.54
CA VAL A 47 -2.50 -1.10 2.70
C VAL A 47 -2.58 0.38 3.09
N SER A 48 -1.50 0.93 3.65
CA SER A 48 -1.34 2.38 3.84
C SER A 48 -0.69 2.97 2.59
N ALA A 49 -1.43 3.84 1.88
CA ALA A 49 -1.05 4.39 0.59
C ALA A 49 -1.02 5.93 0.61
N PHE A 50 0.10 6.49 0.17
CA PHE A 50 0.37 7.91 0.15
C PHE A 50 0.53 8.38 -1.29
N GLU A 51 -0.04 9.55 -1.59
CA GLU A 51 0.18 10.18 -2.89
C GLU A 51 1.66 10.54 -3.02
N ALA A 52 2.22 10.26 -4.18
CA ALA A 52 3.61 10.51 -4.51
C ALA A 52 3.73 11.05 -5.94
N THR A 53 4.89 11.58 -6.27
CA THR A 53 5.25 12.00 -7.62
C THR A 53 6.67 11.55 -7.87
N VAL A 54 6.88 10.76 -8.92
CA VAL A 54 8.20 10.27 -9.34
C VAL A 54 8.43 10.80 -10.75
N ASP A 55 9.55 11.52 -10.96
CA ASP A 55 9.90 12.13 -12.25
C ASP A 55 8.76 12.96 -12.87
N GLY A 56 8.05 13.72 -12.03
CA GLY A 56 6.90 14.55 -12.44
C GLY A 56 5.62 13.78 -12.77
N LYS A 57 5.60 12.45 -12.60
CA LYS A 57 4.43 11.61 -12.88
C LYS A 57 3.70 11.17 -11.60
N PRO A 58 2.37 11.04 -11.63
CA PRO A 58 1.60 10.53 -10.50
C PRO A 58 2.07 9.14 -10.07
N ALA A 59 2.32 8.99 -8.78
CA ALA A 59 2.77 7.75 -8.18
C ALA A 59 2.07 7.52 -6.84
N ILE A 60 2.19 6.30 -6.32
CA ILE A 60 1.71 5.94 -5.00
C ILE A 60 2.83 5.28 -4.21
N ALA A 61 3.08 5.76 -2.99
CA ALA A 61 3.96 5.11 -2.04
C ALA A 61 3.12 4.25 -1.08
N VAL A 62 3.43 2.95 -1.00
CA VAL A 62 2.81 2.01 -0.08
C VAL A 62 3.84 1.57 0.95
N LEU A 63 3.53 1.78 2.23
CA LEU A 63 4.43 1.41 3.30
C LEU A 63 4.48 -0.11 3.49
N LEU A 64 5.68 -0.68 3.58
CA LEU A 64 5.87 -2.13 3.75
C LEU A 64 6.04 -2.46 5.22
N THR A 65 4.92 -2.45 5.95
CA THR A 65 4.90 -2.61 7.42
C THR A 65 5.51 -3.91 7.92
N TYR A 66 5.56 -4.94 7.07
CA TYR A 66 6.14 -6.23 7.38
C TYR A 66 7.26 -6.61 6.38
N GLY A 67 7.85 -5.62 5.72
CA GLY A 67 8.90 -5.85 4.73
C GLY A 67 8.39 -6.31 3.35
N PRO A 68 9.30 -6.50 2.39
CA PRO A 68 9.01 -6.61 0.96
C PRO A 68 8.55 -8.00 0.52
N ASP A 69 8.75 -9.02 1.35
CA ASP A 69 8.43 -10.40 1.00
C ASP A 69 6.94 -10.70 1.17
N ARG A 70 6.12 -10.13 0.29
CA ARG A 70 4.65 -10.20 0.37
C ARG A 70 4.09 -10.83 -0.90
N ASP A 71 3.15 -11.75 -0.74
CA ASP A 71 2.52 -12.40 -1.89
C ASP A 71 1.82 -11.42 -2.81
N TRP A 72 1.20 -10.35 -2.27
CA TRP A 72 0.56 -9.33 -3.09
C TRP A 72 1.58 -8.58 -3.98
N LEU A 73 2.79 -8.27 -3.48
CA LEU A 73 3.85 -7.68 -4.28
C LEU A 73 4.34 -8.63 -5.37
N LYS A 74 4.56 -9.91 -5.02
CA LYS A 74 4.99 -10.94 -5.98
C LYS A 74 3.93 -11.15 -7.07
N ASN A 75 2.66 -11.11 -6.71
CA ASN A 75 1.54 -11.24 -7.63
C ASN A 75 1.44 -10.04 -8.57
N LEU A 76 1.53 -8.81 -8.05
CA LEU A 76 1.57 -7.60 -8.88
C LEU A 76 2.76 -7.60 -9.84
N LYS A 77 3.95 -7.99 -9.37
CA LYS A 77 5.15 -8.13 -10.22
C LYS A 77 4.92 -9.14 -11.35
N ALA A 78 4.36 -10.31 -11.04
CA ALA A 78 4.08 -11.34 -12.03
C ALA A 78 3.01 -10.92 -13.06
N ALA A 79 2.04 -10.10 -12.65
CA ALA A 79 0.97 -9.59 -13.53
C ALA A 79 1.33 -8.27 -14.26
N GLY A 80 2.50 -7.67 -13.98
CA GLY A 80 2.88 -6.35 -14.49
C GLY A 80 2.16 -5.16 -13.82
N GLY A 81 1.27 -5.42 -12.86
CA GLY A 81 0.48 -4.42 -12.18
C GLY A 81 -0.79 -4.99 -11.55
N GLY A 82 -1.69 -4.09 -11.16
CA GLY A 82 -3.00 -4.40 -10.59
C GLY A 82 -3.80 -3.13 -10.38
N GLN A 83 -4.87 -3.22 -9.60
CA GLN A 83 -5.73 -2.07 -9.30
C GLN A 83 -5.56 -1.62 -7.85
N MET A 84 -5.72 -0.33 -7.62
CA MET A 84 -5.84 0.24 -6.29
C MET A 84 -7.17 0.97 -6.16
N ARG A 85 -7.89 0.70 -5.06
CA ARG A 85 -9.07 1.44 -4.65
C ARG A 85 -8.74 2.32 -3.44
N ARG A 86 -8.91 3.63 -3.60
CA ARG A 86 -8.63 4.65 -2.58
C ARG A 86 -9.64 5.79 -2.68
N HIS A 87 -10.18 6.26 -1.55
CA HIS A 87 -11.19 7.34 -1.52
C HIS A 87 -12.38 7.11 -2.48
N GLY A 88 -12.86 5.87 -2.55
CA GLY A 88 -13.96 5.49 -3.44
C GLY A 88 -13.61 5.40 -4.93
N LYS A 89 -12.40 5.81 -5.34
CA LYS A 89 -11.91 5.73 -6.72
C LYS A 89 -11.07 4.48 -6.93
N THR A 90 -11.15 3.91 -8.12
CA THR A 90 -10.30 2.79 -8.56
C THR A 90 -9.42 3.27 -9.70
N PHE A 91 -8.13 3.00 -9.62
CA PHE A 91 -7.14 3.32 -10.63
C PHE A 91 -6.10 2.21 -10.73
N GLY A 92 -5.33 2.18 -11.80
CA GLY A 92 -4.27 1.20 -12.00
C GLY A 92 -2.98 1.56 -11.28
N ILE A 93 -2.25 0.52 -10.90
CA ILE A 93 -0.91 0.61 -10.34
C ILE A 93 0.00 -0.38 -11.05
N SER A 94 1.21 0.08 -11.41
CA SER A 94 2.20 -0.76 -12.10
C SER A 94 3.61 -0.47 -11.60
N ALA A 95 4.58 -1.23 -12.13
CA ALA A 95 6.00 -1.06 -11.85
C ALA A 95 6.34 -0.96 -10.34
N PRO A 96 5.99 -1.96 -9.51
CA PRO A 96 6.33 -1.96 -8.09
C PRO A 96 7.84 -1.91 -7.86
N GLN A 97 8.34 -0.79 -7.34
CA GLN A 97 9.73 -0.61 -6.93
C GLN A 97 9.83 -0.59 -5.42
N ILE A 98 10.61 -1.49 -4.85
CA ILE A 98 10.88 -1.50 -3.41
C ILE A 98 12.05 -0.55 -3.17
N VAL A 99 11.85 0.43 -2.30
CA VAL A 99 12.82 1.45 -1.94
C VAL A 99 12.85 1.60 -0.42
N SER A 100 13.88 2.27 0.10
CA SER A 100 13.89 2.68 1.50
C SER A 100 12.75 3.66 1.79
N ARG A 101 12.33 3.74 3.07
CA ARG A 101 11.36 4.74 3.53
C ARG A 101 11.82 6.15 3.18
N ASP A 102 13.11 6.44 3.30
CA ASP A 102 13.62 7.80 3.12
C ASP A 102 13.63 8.20 1.63
N GLU A 103 13.97 7.27 0.73
CA GLU A 103 13.79 7.46 -0.72
C GLU A 103 12.32 7.67 -1.09
N ALA A 104 11.41 6.84 -0.56
CA ALA A 104 9.98 7.04 -0.78
C ALA A 104 9.48 8.37 -0.19
N ALA A 105 9.99 8.78 0.98
CA ALA A 105 9.62 10.05 1.62
C ALA A 105 9.96 11.25 0.74
N ALA A 106 11.03 11.17 -0.06
CA ALA A 106 11.38 12.23 -1.01
C ALA A 106 10.35 12.38 -2.14
N GLN A 107 9.63 11.31 -2.48
CA GLN A 107 8.64 11.28 -3.57
C GLN A 107 7.21 11.55 -3.07
N VAL A 108 6.94 11.38 -1.78
CA VAL A 108 5.62 11.58 -1.17
C VAL A 108 5.26 13.08 -1.11
N SER A 109 3.98 13.40 -1.32
CA SER A 109 3.49 14.79 -1.30
C SER A 109 3.91 15.57 -0.03
N ASN A 110 4.29 16.84 -0.22
CA ASN A 110 4.87 17.70 0.83
C ASN A 110 4.06 17.74 2.14
N GLY A 111 2.73 17.72 2.06
CA GLY A 111 1.86 17.78 3.24
C GLY A 111 1.98 16.61 4.22
N VAL A 112 2.45 15.43 3.76
CA VAL A 112 2.58 14.23 4.60
C VAL A 112 4.01 13.67 4.65
N ARG A 113 4.95 14.25 3.89
CA ARG A 113 6.36 13.83 3.82
C ARG A 113 7.04 13.71 5.19
N ARG A 114 6.92 14.72 6.06
CA ARG A 114 7.57 14.71 7.39
C ARG A 114 7.03 13.60 8.29
N VAL A 115 5.74 13.29 8.16
CA VAL A 115 5.14 12.19 8.92
C VAL A 115 5.62 10.86 8.36
N PHE A 116 5.59 10.71 7.02
CA PHE A 116 6.05 9.50 6.35
C PHE A 116 7.52 9.16 6.67
N ALA A 117 8.41 10.15 6.75
CA ALA A 117 9.82 9.96 7.09
C ALA A 117 10.07 9.54 8.55
N ARG A 118 9.08 9.69 9.45
CA ARG A 118 9.21 9.36 10.89
C ARG A 118 8.60 8.01 11.25
N LEU A 119 8.04 7.31 10.27
CA LEU A 119 7.36 6.04 10.52
C LEU A 119 8.37 4.95 10.83
N PRO A 120 8.09 4.05 11.77
CA PRO A 120 9.06 3.05 12.24
C PRO A 120 9.26 1.87 11.26
N PHE A 121 9.07 2.09 9.95
CA PHE A 121 9.20 1.06 8.92
C PHE A 121 10.30 1.43 7.95
N GLU A 122 11.11 0.45 7.54
CA GLU A 122 12.33 0.70 6.78
C GLU A 122 12.10 0.83 5.29
N GLN A 123 11.03 0.23 4.76
CA GLN A 123 10.83 0.06 3.32
C GLN A 123 9.44 0.49 2.88
N ALA A 124 9.37 0.91 1.63
CA ALA A 124 8.13 1.24 0.94
C ALA A 124 8.17 0.67 -0.49
N ALA A 125 7.00 0.48 -1.08
CA ALA A 125 6.84 0.18 -2.49
C ALA A 125 6.29 1.41 -3.21
N LEU A 126 7.02 1.90 -4.21
CA LEU A 126 6.56 2.92 -5.14
C LEU A 126 5.86 2.26 -6.32
N PHE A 127 4.74 2.83 -6.73
CA PHE A 127 3.96 2.42 -7.88
C PHE A 127 3.75 3.60 -8.81
N THR A 128 3.88 3.36 -10.11
CA THR A 128 3.34 4.29 -11.10
C THR A 128 1.82 4.19 -11.07
N LYS A 129 1.15 5.33 -11.00
CA LYS A 129 -0.32 5.38 -11.12
C LYS A 129 -0.68 5.39 -12.60
N THR A 130 -1.59 4.50 -13.00
CA THR A 130 -2.08 4.37 -14.38
C THR A 130 -3.60 4.52 -14.40
N GLY A 131 -4.15 5.12 -15.46
CA GLY A 131 -5.59 5.43 -15.55
C GLY A 131 -5.95 6.77 -14.95
#